data_AF-A0A936SU55-F1
#
_entry.id   AF-A0A936SU55-F1
#
_cell.length_a   1.000
_cell.length_b   1.000
_cell.length_c   1.000
_cell.angle_alpha   90.00
_cell.angle_beta   90.00
_cell.angle_gamma   90.00
#
_symmetry.space_group_name_H-M   'P 1'
#
loop_
_entity.id
_entity.type
_entity.pdbx_description
1 polymer ?
#
loop_
_entity_poly.entity_id
_entity_poly.type
_entity_poly.pdbx_seq_one_letter_code
_entity_poly.pdbx_strand_id
1 'polypeptide(L)'
;MWVIHGTFNAPEEGGQTKWYQFDAQNPANFCCQLNERLKEGPLKDAVWRPLTNDETVDSFSWSGDNDDEERRAAAHNLCVKLMGIRRQHPNARVHLVAHSHGGNITLKAIELYLESLSARVENIYSSIRDKFEYQSLEQAVEGALIEEVPELAQSLLHPIVEVLRKSAHQIEKSSRIYLPLEPPEHFWIGFRELNRLGRIVFLGTPFMRKQRTTWKNPQMRFFVSFIKTCQALPAYFIFLYIPIMMIWFPLTLTGSVPWPKFNPFSWPIWLQLFCLLTLVGGAIKEVRESTTNNHNVYFNPGHKRGWTKLLSGTFPYSHNKEQEPCKIQTLTVTAKYLDEALLALSAESIANATIIPETCKILYLEPPWPAVNFLAEPITWAAQLAMKLGYYAFWPIWAPVRRFLLRPLVTEIVLRAITATAFGIPAEDLSGARILIQSRLNEPALFDEYFWDITTTVLSQEEGTDRNKMPNAGLGLQQRYAHIFNDDILCQKQGVQIKKEKSLWSKITGQAEFLYSRYEKGFILEPTTAQGGGIDQLTFEQFQRELALNWFTVSERLKEISGAVELTHSTYYSNEEVIEAIARFLSSGTTPEGAHP
;
A
#
# COMPACT_ATOMS: atom_id res chain seq x y z
N MET A 1 21.41 14.19 -3.36
CA MET A 1 20.76 12.88 -3.62
C MET A 1 20.68 12.16 -2.29
N TRP A 2 19.61 11.41 -2.05
CA TRP A 2 19.50 10.56 -0.86
C TRP A 2 19.20 9.12 -1.23
N VAL A 3 19.77 8.21 -0.44
CA VAL A 3 19.53 6.77 -0.54
C VAL A 3 18.81 6.33 0.72
N ILE A 4 17.61 5.78 0.57
CA ILE A 4 16.71 5.39 1.64
C ILE A 4 16.75 3.88 1.77
N HIS A 5 17.25 3.40 2.91
CA HIS A 5 17.40 1.98 3.16
C HIS A 5 16.08 1.28 3.52
N GLY A 6 16.08 -0.06 3.42
CA GLY A 6 14.99 -0.92 3.91
C GLY A 6 15.17 -1.30 5.39
N THR A 7 14.23 -2.09 5.90
CA THR A 7 14.13 -2.55 7.31
C THR A 7 15.45 -3.11 7.86
N PHE A 8 16.08 -4.05 7.14
CA PHE A 8 17.27 -4.76 7.64
C PHE A 8 18.58 -3.97 7.57
N ASN A 9 18.53 -2.70 7.18
CA ASN A 9 19.70 -1.85 7.05
C ASN A 9 19.62 -0.60 7.95
N ALA A 10 18.84 -0.65 9.03
CA ALA A 10 18.84 0.39 10.05
C ALA A 10 20.26 0.72 10.54
N PRO A 11 20.59 1.98 10.85
CA PRO A 11 21.90 2.32 11.41
C PRO A 11 22.12 1.60 12.74
N GLU A 12 23.32 1.07 12.95
CA GLU A 12 23.74 0.46 14.22
C GLU A 12 24.67 1.45 14.94
N GLU A 13 24.47 1.66 16.23
CA GLU A 13 25.33 2.56 17.02
C GLU A 13 26.77 2.03 17.06
N GLY A 14 27.71 2.78 16.49
CA GLY A 14 29.10 2.35 16.33
C GLY A 14 29.33 1.26 15.28
N GLY A 15 28.31 0.92 14.48
CA GLY A 15 28.40 -0.07 13.41
C GLY A 15 29.21 0.41 12.21
N GLN A 16 29.56 -0.53 11.32
CA GLN A 16 30.19 -0.22 10.05
C GLN A 16 29.25 0.58 9.15
N THR A 17 29.83 1.45 8.30
CA THR A 17 29.08 2.19 7.28
C THR A 17 28.34 1.22 6.36
N LYS A 18 27.02 1.39 6.27
CA LYS A 18 26.16 0.53 5.45
C LYS A 18 26.14 1.02 3.99
N TRP A 19 25.70 0.17 3.07
CA TRP A 19 25.72 0.43 1.63
C TRP A 19 25.01 1.72 1.19
N TYR A 20 23.98 2.16 1.93
CA TYR A 20 23.20 3.38 1.64
C TYR A 20 23.87 4.66 2.18
N GLN A 21 24.89 4.51 3.01
CA GLN A 21 25.68 5.62 3.54
C GLN A 21 26.91 5.80 2.67
N PHE A 22 27.21 7.06 2.32
CA PHE A 22 28.38 7.36 1.51
C PHE A 22 29.65 7.09 2.32
N ASP A 23 30.52 6.23 1.78
CA ASP A 23 31.80 5.88 2.37
C ASP A 23 32.92 6.09 1.35
N ALA A 24 33.71 7.16 1.50
CA ALA A 24 34.83 7.45 0.62
C ALA A 24 36.01 6.48 0.78
N GLN A 25 36.09 5.76 1.91
CA GLN A 25 37.17 4.82 2.20
C GLN A 25 36.90 3.44 1.62
N ASN A 26 35.64 3.13 1.31
CA ASN A 26 35.22 1.85 0.76
C ASN A 26 34.73 2.00 -0.69
N PRO A 27 35.59 1.82 -1.71
CA PRO A 27 35.20 1.94 -3.12
C PRO A 27 34.17 0.88 -3.55
N ALA A 28 34.02 -0.22 -2.80
CA ALA A 28 32.99 -1.22 -3.07
C ALA A 28 31.61 -0.82 -2.51
N ASN A 29 31.52 0.20 -1.66
CA ASN A 29 30.26 0.72 -1.15
C ASN A 29 29.38 1.23 -2.31
N PHE A 30 28.09 0.90 -2.29
CA PHE A 30 27.14 1.28 -3.34
C PHE A 30 27.07 2.78 -3.60
N CYS A 31 26.97 3.60 -2.55
CA CYS A 31 26.94 5.06 -2.70
C CYS A 31 28.25 5.59 -3.29
N CYS A 32 29.40 5.00 -2.93
CA CYS A 32 30.68 5.37 -3.52
C CYS A 32 30.71 5.04 -5.03
N GLN A 33 30.37 3.79 -5.40
CA GLN A 33 30.32 3.33 -6.78
C GLN A 33 29.34 4.14 -7.66
N LEU A 34 28.18 4.49 -7.10
CA LEU A 34 27.19 5.31 -7.77
C LEU A 34 27.68 6.75 -7.93
N ASN A 35 28.37 7.31 -6.93
CA ASN A 35 28.94 8.65 -7.00
C ASN A 35 29.98 8.76 -8.12
N GLU A 36 30.91 7.82 -8.19
CA GLU A 36 31.96 7.84 -9.23
C GLU A 36 31.36 7.84 -10.65
N ARG A 37 30.34 7.00 -10.90
CA ARG A 37 29.64 6.98 -12.20
C ARG A 37 28.87 8.26 -12.49
N LEU A 38 28.31 8.90 -11.47
CA LEU A 38 27.58 10.16 -11.63
C LEU A 38 28.50 11.37 -11.85
N LYS A 39 29.75 11.32 -11.36
CA LYS A 39 30.76 12.36 -11.59
C LYS A 39 31.09 12.55 -13.06
N GLU A 40 31.06 11.48 -13.84
CA GLU A 40 31.32 11.52 -15.29
C GLU A 40 30.17 12.16 -16.07
N GLY A 41 28.98 12.26 -15.48
CA GLY A 41 27.77 12.79 -16.10
C GLY A 41 27.51 14.28 -15.88
N PRO A 42 26.38 14.81 -16.39
CA PRO A 42 25.92 16.18 -16.13
C PRO A 42 25.72 16.54 -14.65
N LEU A 43 25.51 15.55 -13.77
CA LEU A 43 25.38 15.79 -12.33
C LEU A 43 26.74 16.09 -11.66
N LYS A 44 27.87 15.62 -12.20
CA LYS A 44 29.22 15.88 -11.68
C LYS A 44 29.30 15.64 -10.16
N ASP A 45 30.05 16.48 -9.45
CA ASP A 45 30.15 16.46 -7.98
C ASP A 45 28.90 17.01 -7.27
N ALA A 46 27.75 17.19 -7.94
CA ALA A 46 26.52 17.68 -7.30
C ALA A 46 25.85 16.66 -6.38
N VAL A 47 26.30 15.41 -6.44
CA VAL A 47 25.76 14.30 -5.68
C VAL A 47 26.49 14.21 -4.33
N TRP A 48 25.74 14.01 -3.24
CA TRP A 48 26.26 13.98 -1.86
C TRP A 48 27.12 15.18 -1.44
N ARG A 49 26.78 16.39 -1.92
CA ARG A 49 27.37 17.62 -1.38
C ARG A 49 26.89 17.86 0.05
N PRO A 50 27.76 18.35 0.94
CA PRO A 50 27.32 18.92 2.20
C PRO A 50 26.33 20.05 1.95
N LEU A 51 25.18 20.01 2.61
CA LEU A 51 24.12 21.02 2.46
C LEU A 51 24.42 22.29 3.26
N THR A 52 25.25 22.15 4.29
CA THR A 52 25.74 23.19 5.18
C THR A 52 27.27 23.31 5.03
N ASN A 53 27.88 24.32 5.65
CA ASN A 53 29.34 24.43 5.73
C ASN A 53 29.98 23.34 6.60
N ASP A 54 29.18 22.45 7.18
CA ASP A 54 29.67 21.28 7.89
C ASP A 54 30.16 20.29 6.83
N GLU A 55 31.38 19.75 6.96
CA GLU A 55 31.97 18.87 5.94
C GLU A 55 31.26 17.50 5.86
N THR A 56 30.29 17.25 6.74
CA THR A 56 29.55 15.99 6.80
C THR A 56 28.50 15.88 5.70
N VAL A 57 28.54 14.77 4.97
CA VAL A 57 27.52 14.42 3.98
C VAL A 57 26.22 14.04 4.70
N ASP A 58 25.18 14.85 4.55
CA ASP A 58 23.87 14.56 5.16
C ASP A 58 23.27 13.28 4.56
N SER A 59 23.15 12.23 5.38
CA SER A 59 22.47 11.00 5.03
C SER A 59 21.07 10.96 5.65
N PHE A 60 20.14 10.27 4.99
CA PHE A 60 18.84 9.98 5.55
C PHE A 60 18.84 8.56 6.12
N SER A 61 18.35 8.40 7.34
CA SER A 61 18.16 7.11 8.00
C SER A 61 16.86 7.11 8.77
N TRP A 62 16.36 5.92 9.08
CA TRP A 62 15.17 5.69 9.88
C TRP A 62 15.36 4.44 10.75
N SER A 63 14.42 4.18 11.67
CA SER A 63 14.51 3.07 12.65
C SER A 63 14.67 1.70 11.99
N GLY A 64 14.12 1.51 10.80
CA GLY A 64 14.06 0.21 10.13
C GLY A 64 12.96 -0.69 10.67
N ASP A 65 12.22 -0.28 11.69
CA ASP A 65 11.15 -1.07 12.29
C ASP A 65 10.05 -1.36 11.26
N ASN A 66 9.56 -2.61 11.24
CA ASN A 66 8.45 -2.98 10.37
C ASN A 66 7.11 -2.54 10.98
N ASP A 67 6.94 -1.23 11.13
CA ASP A 67 5.76 -0.57 11.70
C ASP A 67 5.31 0.59 10.78
N ASP A 68 3.99 0.79 10.66
CA ASP A 68 3.41 1.82 9.79
C ASP A 68 3.61 3.22 10.34
N GLU A 69 3.51 3.40 11.65
CA GLU A 69 3.70 4.68 12.32
C GLU A 69 5.16 5.14 12.15
N GLU A 70 6.11 4.23 12.36
CA GLU A 70 7.54 4.48 12.14
C GLU A 70 7.85 4.87 10.68
N ARG A 71 7.27 4.16 9.71
CA ARG A 71 7.43 4.51 8.28
C ARG A 71 6.81 5.87 7.94
N ARG A 72 5.67 6.23 8.53
CA ARG A 72 5.04 7.55 8.34
C ARG A 72 5.86 8.66 8.99
N ALA A 73 6.39 8.44 10.20
CA ALA A 73 7.26 9.37 10.88
C ALA A 73 8.54 9.62 10.07
N ALA A 74 9.15 8.54 9.55
CA ALA A 74 10.29 8.63 8.64
C ALA A 74 9.95 9.40 7.36
N ALA A 75 8.77 9.16 6.77
CA ALA A 75 8.32 9.86 5.58
C ALA A 75 8.11 11.36 5.83
N HIS A 76 7.56 11.73 6.98
CA HIS A 76 7.43 13.11 7.41
C HIS A 76 8.81 13.76 7.56
N ASN A 77 9.77 13.09 8.22
CA ASN A 77 11.14 13.58 8.37
C ASN A 77 11.83 13.76 7.01
N LEU A 78 11.66 12.82 6.08
CA LEU A 78 12.16 12.94 4.72
C LEU A 78 11.55 14.14 3.99
N CYS A 79 10.23 14.35 4.12
CA CYS A 79 9.55 15.52 3.58
C CYS A 79 10.08 16.84 4.17
N VAL A 80 10.29 16.91 5.48
CA VAL A 80 10.90 18.08 6.14
C VAL A 80 12.29 18.37 5.56
N LYS A 81 13.13 17.34 5.37
CA LYS A 81 14.43 17.52 4.72
C LYS A 81 14.30 17.98 3.27
N LEU A 82 13.39 17.40 2.47
CA LEU A 82 13.13 17.83 1.09
C LEU A 82 12.75 19.31 1.01
N MET A 83 11.88 19.77 1.93
CA MET A 83 11.49 21.16 2.04
C MET A 83 12.64 22.05 2.51
N GLY A 84 13.50 21.55 3.40
CA GLY A 84 14.74 22.21 3.84
C GLY A 84 15.70 22.50 2.69
N ILE A 85 16.00 21.48 1.87
CA ILE A 85 16.84 21.65 0.66
C ILE A 85 16.23 22.70 -0.26
N ARG A 86 14.93 22.63 -0.53
CA ARG A 86 14.27 23.59 -1.40
C ARG A 86 14.42 25.04 -0.90
N ARG A 87 14.35 25.27 0.42
CA ARG A 87 14.50 26.62 1.00
C ARG A 87 15.93 27.12 0.91
N GLN A 88 16.90 26.27 1.24
CA GLN A 88 18.32 26.63 1.29
C GLN A 88 18.94 26.73 -0.11
N HIS A 89 18.52 25.84 -1.00
CA HIS A 89 19.05 25.66 -2.34
C HIS A 89 17.89 25.60 -3.33
N PRO A 90 17.24 26.74 -3.64
CA PRO A 90 16.04 26.75 -4.47
C PRO A 90 16.27 26.09 -5.83
N ASN A 91 17.48 26.16 -6.41
CA ASN A 91 17.77 25.54 -7.70
C ASN A 91 18.17 24.06 -7.64
N ALA A 92 18.33 23.49 -6.43
CA ALA A 92 18.70 22.09 -6.28
C ALA A 92 17.54 21.17 -6.67
N ARG A 93 17.87 20.07 -7.35
CA ARG A 93 16.95 18.95 -7.57
C ARG A 93 17.34 17.79 -6.67
N VAL A 94 16.35 17.18 -6.04
CA VAL A 94 16.57 16.04 -5.14
C VAL A 94 16.22 14.76 -5.87
N HIS A 95 17.25 13.99 -6.19
CA HIS A 95 17.12 12.61 -6.65
C HIS A 95 17.05 11.66 -5.47
N LEU A 96 16.23 10.63 -5.56
CA LEU A 96 15.98 9.66 -4.49
C LEU A 96 16.21 8.24 -5.02
N VAL A 97 16.92 7.43 -4.24
CA VAL A 97 17.05 5.99 -4.47
C VAL A 97 16.53 5.30 -3.23
N ALA A 98 15.58 4.38 -3.35
CA ALA A 98 14.90 3.80 -2.21
C ALA A 98 14.84 2.27 -2.33
N HIS A 99 15.19 1.54 -1.27
CA HIS A 99 15.20 0.09 -1.27
C HIS A 99 14.14 -0.50 -0.35
N SER A 100 13.45 -1.55 -0.80
CA SER A 100 12.45 -2.28 0.00
C SER A 100 11.43 -1.32 0.65
N HIS A 101 11.21 -1.37 1.97
CA HIS A 101 10.31 -0.44 2.67
C HIS A 101 10.73 1.03 2.64
N GLY A 102 12.00 1.32 2.33
CA GLY A 102 12.44 2.69 2.05
C GLY A 102 11.69 3.32 0.87
N GLY A 103 11.21 2.49 -0.07
CA GLY A 103 10.35 2.96 -1.16
C GLY A 103 8.96 3.40 -0.68
N ASN A 104 8.37 2.72 0.31
CA ASN A 104 7.12 3.13 0.93
C ASN A 104 7.26 4.49 1.65
N ILE A 105 8.36 4.67 2.40
CA ILE A 105 8.72 5.95 3.04
C ILE A 105 8.85 7.05 2.00
N THR A 106 9.57 6.77 0.91
CA THR A 106 9.79 7.71 -0.19
C THR A 106 8.48 8.13 -0.85
N LEU A 107 7.59 7.19 -1.16
CA LEU A 107 6.26 7.51 -1.70
C LEU A 107 5.45 8.39 -0.78
N LYS A 108 5.42 8.08 0.52
CA LYS A 108 4.66 8.88 1.48
C LYS A 108 5.27 10.26 1.65
N ALA A 109 6.59 10.38 1.62
CA ALA A 109 7.29 11.66 1.69
C ALA A 109 6.98 12.53 0.47
N ILE A 110 6.88 11.93 -0.73
CA ILE A 110 6.48 12.63 -1.96
C ILE A 110 5.05 13.11 -1.84
N GLU A 111 4.12 12.27 -1.36
CA GLU A 111 2.74 12.69 -1.10
C GLU A 111 2.71 13.93 -0.19
N LEU A 112 3.37 13.86 0.97
CA LEU A 112 3.43 14.97 1.93
C LEU A 112 4.10 16.23 1.35
N TYR A 113 5.17 16.05 0.58
CA TYR A 113 5.89 17.15 -0.09
C TYR A 113 5.00 17.87 -1.08
N LEU A 114 4.27 17.11 -1.91
CA LEU A 114 3.33 17.67 -2.86
C LEU A 114 2.15 18.31 -2.11
N GLU A 115 1.59 17.69 -1.07
CA GLU A 115 0.56 18.34 -0.27
C GLU A 115 1.01 19.70 0.31
N SER A 116 2.25 19.78 0.79
CA SER A 116 2.83 21.03 1.29
C SER A 116 2.96 22.10 0.20
N LEU A 117 3.36 21.70 -1.00
CA LEU A 117 3.39 22.58 -2.16
C LEU A 117 1.98 23.04 -2.57
N SER A 118 0.99 22.14 -2.55
CA SER A 118 -0.42 22.47 -2.84
C SER A 118 -0.94 23.55 -1.91
N ALA A 119 -0.76 23.35 -0.60
CA ALA A 119 -1.18 24.29 0.41
C ALA A 119 -0.52 25.67 0.22
N ARG A 120 0.77 25.69 -0.15
CA ARG A 120 1.47 26.95 -0.42
C ARG A 120 0.94 27.65 -1.66
N VAL A 121 0.63 26.91 -2.72
CA VAL A 121 0.00 27.47 -3.92
C VAL A 121 -1.38 28.02 -3.59
N GLU A 122 -2.20 27.30 -2.82
CA GLU A 122 -3.50 27.80 -2.35
C GLU A 122 -3.37 29.11 -1.56
N ASN A 123 -2.36 29.23 -0.68
CA ASN A 123 -2.07 30.48 0.03
C ASN A 123 -1.68 31.62 -0.91
N ILE A 124 -0.79 31.37 -1.89
CA ILE A 124 -0.41 32.36 -2.91
C ILE A 124 -1.65 32.84 -3.67
N TYR A 125 -2.51 31.92 -4.11
CA TYR A 125 -3.74 32.27 -4.84
C TYR A 125 -4.73 33.06 -3.95
N SER A 126 -4.85 32.72 -2.67
CA SER A 126 -5.66 33.51 -1.74
C SER A 126 -5.09 34.93 -1.60
N SER A 127 -3.78 35.08 -1.41
CA SER A 127 -3.13 36.38 -1.30
C SER A 127 -3.27 37.21 -2.58
N ILE A 128 -3.14 36.58 -3.76
CA ILE A 128 -3.40 37.24 -5.05
C ILE A 128 -4.84 37.74 -5.12
N ARG A 129 -5.81 36.89 -4.78
CA ARG A 129 -7.24 37.26 -4.79
C ARG A 129 -7.48 38.48 -3.91
N ASP A 130 -6.98 38.45 -2.68
CA ASP A 130 -7.22 39.50 -1.69
C ASP A 130 -6.56 40.83 -2.11
N LYS A 131 -5.38 40.77 -2.77
CA LYS A 131 -4.68 41.96 -3.30
C LYS A 131 -5.27 42.49 -4.60
N PHE A 132 -5.77 41.60 -5.46
CA PHE A 132 -6.33 41.96 -6.77
C PHE A 132 -7.61 42.82 -6.65
N GLU A 133 -8.28 42.80 -5.49
CA GLU A 133 -9.39 43.74 -5.21
C GLU A 133 -8.95 45.22 -5.25
N TYR A 134 -7.68 45.50 -4.99
CA TYR A 134 -7.16 46.86 -4.83
C TYR A 134 -5.93 47.18 -5.70
N GLN A 135 -5.39 46.20 -6.42
CA GLN A 135 -4.13 46.30 -7.17
C GLN A 135 -4.27 45.69 -8.57
N SER A 136 -3.35 46.03 -9.49
CA SER A 136 -3.29 45.30 -10.77
C SER A 136 -2.90 43.83 -10.54
N LEU A 137 -3.20 42.96 -11.51
CA LEU A 137 -2.85 41.53 -11.41
C LEU A 137 -1.34 41.34 -11.19
N GLU A 138 -0.51 42.06 -11.94
CA GLU A 138 0.94 42.00 -11.80
C GLU A 138 1.39 42.38 -10.38
N GLN A 139 0.85 43.47 -9.83
CA GLN A 139 1.18 43.94 -8.48
C GLN A 139 0.69 42.97 -7.40
N ALA A 140 -0.52 42.42 -7.56
CA ALA A 140 -1.08 41.44 -6.65
C ALA A 140 -0.24 40.14 -6.63
N VAL A 141 0.19 39.67 -7.82
CA VAL A 141 1.03 38.47 -7.96
C VAL A 141 2.42 38.70 -7.38
N GLU A 142 3.07 39.82 -7.71
CA GLU A 142 4.37 40.17 -7.13
C GLU A 142 4.29 40.30 -5.61
N GLY A 143 3.28 41.01 -5.11
CA GLY A 143 3.05 41.17 -3.67
C GLY A 143 2.79 39.84 -2.97
N ALA A 144 2.00 38.93 -3.56
CA ALA A 144 1.72 37.62 -3.00
C ALA A 144 2.96 36.70 -3.02
N LEU A 145 3.75 36.72 -4.10
CA LEU A 145 4.96 35.91 -4.21
C LEU A 145 6.06 36.37 -3.24
N ILE A 146 6.23 37.67 -3.04
CA ILE A 146 7.18 38.22 -2.06
C ILE A 146 6.80 37.80 -0.64
N GLU A 147 5.51 37.80 -0.31
CA GLU A 147 5.01 37.44 1.02
C GLU A 147 5.11 35.93 1.28
N GLU A 148 4.61 35.12 0.35
CA GLU A 148 4.47 33.67 0.57
C GLU A 148 5.71 32.88 0.19
N VAL A 149 6.54 33.39 -0.74
CA VAL A 149 7.69 32.68 -1.32
C VAL A 149 8.87 33.61 -1.62
N PRO A 150 9.38 34.36 -0.62
CA PRO A 150 10.43 35.35 -0.82
C PRO A 150 11.68 34.75 -1.49
N GLU A 151 12.01 33.49 -1.20
CA GLU A 151 13.17 32.79 -1.75
C GLU A 151 13.06 32.47 -3.24
N LEU A 152 11.85 32.39 -3.80
CA LEU A 152 11.63 32.02 -5.20
C LEU A 152 10.99 33.13 -6.01
N ALA A 153 10.62 34.25 -5.39
CA ALA A 153 9.94 35.38 -6.02
C ALA A 153 10.62 35.75 -7.36
N GLN A 154 11.95 35.92 -7.41
CA GLN A 154 12.64 36.29 -8.65
C GLN A 154 12.62 35.20 -9.74
N SER A 155 12.67 33.91 -9.36
CA SER A 155 12.74 32.79 -10.32
C SER A 155 11.37 32.31 -10.83
N LEU A 156 10.32 32.49 -10.00
CA LEU A 156 8.98 32.00 -10.26
C LEU A 156 8.01 33.08 -10.75
N LEU A 157 8.36 34.36 -10.58
CA LEU A 157 7.51 35.47 -11.01
C LEU A 157 7.13 35.29 -12.48
N HIS A 158 8.10 35.09 -13.37
CA HIS A 158 7.81 35.06 -14.81
C HIS A 158 6.91 33.88 -15.22
N PRO A 159 7.18 32.60 -14.87
CA PRO A 159 6.30 31.50 -15.26
C PRO A 159 4.91 31.60 -14.63
N ILE A 160 4.82 31.93 -13.33
CA ILE A 160 3.53 32.02 -12.64
C ILE A 160 2.71 33.20 -13.19
N VAL A 161 3.32 34.38 -13.37
CA VAL A 161 2.66 35.54 -13.97
C VAL A 161 2.21 35.23 -15.39
N GLU A 162 3.02 34.54 -16.20
CA GLU A 162 2.64 34.22 -17.58
C GLU A 162 1.41 33.31 -17.63
N VAL A 163 1.32 32.34 -16.74
CA VAL A 163 0.17 31.44 -16.65
C VAL A 163 -1.04 32.19 -16.13
N LEU A 164 -0.89 32.92 -15.03
CA LEU A 164 -1.97 33.71 -14.47
C LEU A 164 -2.46 34.75 -15.47
N ARG A 165 -1.59 35.35 -16.28
CA ARG A 165 -1.93 36.26 -17.37
C ARG A 165 -2.69 35.53 -18.49
N LYS A 166 -2.27 34.33 -18.89
CA LYS A 166 -3.00 33.51 -19.87
C LYS A 166 -4.41 33.16 -19.37
N SER A 167 -4.53 32.79 -18.09
CA SER A 167 -5.81 32.53 -17.43
C SER A 167 -6.66 33.79 -17.32
N ALA A 168 -6.09 34.91 -16.87
CA ALA A 168 -6.75 36.20 -16.75
C ALA A 168 -7.27 36.72 -18.09
N HIS A 169 -6.48 36.58 -19.16
CA HIS A 169 -6.90 36.99 -20.51
C HIS A 169 -8.06 36.13 -21.05
N GLN A 170 -8.12 34.84 -20.70
CA GLN A 170 -9.28 34.01 -21.01
C GLN A 170 -10.52 34.45 -20.21
N ILE A 171 -10.35 34.87 -18.96
CA ILE A 171 -11.42 35.36 -18.09
C ILE A 171 -11.97 36.70 -18.59
N GLU A 172 -11.09 37.63 -18.97
CA GLU A 172 -11.44 38.94 -19.52
C GLU A 172 -12.31 38.79 -20.79
N LYS A 173 -12.01 37.82 -21.65
CA LYS A 173 -12.84 37.46 -22.82
C LYS A 173 -14.19 36.82 -22.47
N SER A 174 -14.36 36.27 -21.27
CA SER A 174 -15.57 35.54 -20.88
C SER A 174 -16.71 36.43 -20.38
N SER A 175 -16.53 37.75 -20.28
CA SER A 175 -17.53 38.75 -19.87
C SER A 175 -18.22 38.50 -18.51
N ARG A 176 -17.77 37.52 -17.73
CA ARG A 176 -18.20 37.28 -16.35
C ARG A 176 -17.10 37.76 -15.40
N ILE A 177 -17.49 38.67 -14.50
CA ILE A 177 -16.63 39.38 -13.53
C ILE A 177 -16.02 38.44 -12.46
N TYR A 178 -16.31 37.15 -12.49
CA TYR A 178 -15.75 36.20 -11.55
C TYR A 178 -14.55 35.51 -12.18
N LEU A 179 -13.35 35.82 -11.69
CA LEU A 179 -12.23 34.87 -11.80
C LEU A 179 -12.77 33.50 -11.30
N PRO A 180 -12.59 32.39 -12.04
CA PRO A 180 -12.65 31.08 -11.44
C PRO A 180 -11.56 31.06 -10.36
N LEU A 181 -11.98 31.27 -9.12
CA LEU A 181 -11.14 31.51 -7.94
C LEU A 181 -10.48 30.25 -7.38
N GLU A 182 -10.72 29.10 -8.00
CA GLU A 182 -9.99 27.89 -7.66
C GLU A 182 -8.73 27.85 -8.53
N PRO A 183 -7.51 27.79 -7.94
CA PRO A 183 -6.32 27.56 -8.72
C PRO A 183 -6.57 26.34 -9.62
N PRO A 184 -6.16 26.36 -10.91
CA PRO A 184 -6.24 25.17 -11.73
C PRO A 184 -5.55 24.05 -10.97
N GLU A 185 -6.37 23.13 -10.44
CA GLU A 185 -5.91 22.17 -9.46
C GLU A 185 -4.71 21.45 -10.10
N HIS A 186 -3.59 21.34 -9.36
CA HIS A 186 -2.39 20.57 -9.76
C HIS A 186 -1.50 21.16 -10.85
N PHE A 187 -1.79 22.37 -11.33
CA PHE A 187 -0.96 23.07 -12.32
C PHE A 187 0.53 23.13 -11.93
N TRP A 188 0.78 23.37 -10.65
CA TRP A 188 2.10 23.52 -10.03
C TRP A 188 2.94 22.21 -9.98
N ILE A 189 2.31 21.03 -10.07
CA ILE A 189 3.04 19.75 -10.14
C ILE A 189 3.86 19.67 -11.44
N GLY A 190 3.36 20.30 -12.50
CA GLY A 190 4.04 20.37 -13.80
C GLY A 190 5.22 21.34 -13.86
N PHE A 191 5.35 22.25 -12.88
CA PHE A 191 6.42 23.26 -12.87
C PHE A 191 7.69 22.66 -12.29
N ARG A 192 8.67 22.42 -13.17
CA ARG A 192 10.01 21.99 -12.75
C ARG A 192 10.68 23.00 -11.83
N GLU A 193 10.26 24.25 -11.86
CA GLU A 193 10.73 25.34 -11.03
C GLU A 193 10.10 25.32 -9.62
N LEU A 194 8.95 24.67 -9.43
CA LEU A 194 8.31 24.51 -8.13
C LEU A 194 8.60 23.15 -7.52
N ASN A 195 8.44 22.10 -8.33
CA ASN A 195 8.70 20.73 -7.94
C ASN A 195 10.20 20.43 -8.07
N ARG A 196 10.87 20.36 -6.91
CA ARG A 196 12.30 20.08 -6.82
C ARG A 196 12.64 18.60 -6.78
N LEU A 197 11.66 17.72 -6.91
CA LEU A 197 11.92 16.31 -7.11
C LEU A 197 12.61 16.10 -8.47
N GLY A 198 13.70 15.35 -8.43
CA GLY A 198 14.44 14.88 -9.60
C GLY A 198 13.87 13.56 -10.08
N ARG A 199 14.78 12.63 -10.35
CA ARG A 199 14.44 11.25 -10.72
C ARG A 199 14.44 10.35 -9.50
N ILE A 200 13.61 9.32 -9.54
CA ILE A 200 13.40 8.41 -8.42
C ILE A 200 13.70 7.00 -8.87
N VAL A 201 14.42 6.25 -8.02
CA VAL A 201 14.73 4.85 -8.26
C VAL A 201 14.19 4.03 -7.09
N PHE A 202 13.37 3.03 -7.37
CA PHE A 202 12.90 2.05 -6.40
C PHE A 202 13.62 0.72 -6.64
N LEU A 203 14.19 0.13 -5.59
CA LEU A 203 14.92 -1.14 -5.64
C LEU A 203 14.18 -2.17 -4.79
N GLY A 204 13.62 -3.20 -5.41
CA GLY A 204 12.90 -4.29 -4.73
C GLY A 204 11.80 -3.81 -3.79
N THR A 205 11.16 -2.68 -4.11
CA THR A 205 10.14 -2.05 -3.24
C THR A 205 8.81 -2.80 -3.35
N PRO A 206 8.24 -3.30 -2.22
CA PRO A 206 6.90 -3.86 -2.22
C PRO A 206 5.86 -2.73 -2.21
N PHE A 207 5.28 -2.43 -3.37
CA PHE A 207 4.21 -1.44 -3.43
C PHE A 207 2.92 -2.04 -2.87
N MET A 208 2.45 -1.46 -1.76
CA MET A 208 1.29 -1.93 -1.04
C MET A 208 0.05 -1.21 -1.54
N ARG A 209 -0.84 -1.89 -2.25
CA ARG A 209 -2.11 -1.34 -2.71
C ARG A 209 -3.25 -1.83 -1.85
N LYS A 210 -3.94 -0.88 -1.21
CA LYS A 210 -5.14 -1.17 -0.42
C LYS A 210 -6.30 -1.40 -1.38
N GLN A 211 -6.67 -2.67 -1.56
CA GLN A 211 -7.88 -3.05 -2.28
C GLN A 211 -9.00 -3.30 -1.27
N ARG A 212 -9.99 -2.39 -1.22
CA ARG A 212 -11.19 -2.66 -0.43
C ARG A 212 -11.95 -3.81 -1.08
N THR A 213 -12.17 -4.90 -0.36
CA THR A 213 -12.86 -6.06 -0.89
C THR A 213 -14.31 -5.66 -1.15
N THR A 214 -14.66 -5.44 -2.42
CA THR A 214 -16.07 -5.43 -2.81
C THR A 214 -16.60 -6.81 -2.55
N TRP A 215 -17.49 -6.96 -1.56
CA TRP A 215 -18.30 -8.16 -1.45
C TRP A 215 -18.91 -8.45 -2.83
N LYS A 216 -18.62 -9.63 -3.40
CA LYS A 216 -19.08 -10.01 -4.75
C LYS A 216 -20.61 -9.93 -4.86
N ASN A 217 -21.32 -10.10 -3.74
CA ASN A 217 -22.76 -9.94 -3.68
C ASN A 217 -23.12 -8.68 -2.85
N PRO A 218 -23.61 -7.60 -3.49
CA PRO A 218 -24.09 -6.41 -2.79
C PRO A 218 -25.23 -6.74 -1.81
N GLN A 219 -25.98 -7.82 -2.00
CA GLN A 219 -26.98 -8.31 -1.06
C GLN A 219 -26.35 -8.86 0.21
N MET A 220 -25.23 -9.59 0.14
CA MET A 220 -24.53 -10.09 1.33
C MET A 220 -23.88 -8.95 2.10
N ARG A 221 -23.41 -7.92 1.38
CA ARG A 221 -22.95 -6.67 1.99
C ARG A 221 -24.08 -5.98 2.73
N PHE A 222 -25.20 -5.76 2.05
CA PHE A 222 -26.40 -5.21 2.67
C PHE A 222 -26.80 -6.04 3.87
N PHE A 223 -26.77 -7.37 3.78
CA PHE A 223 -27.14 -8.28 4.85
C PHE A 223 -26.19 -8.24 6.05
N VAL A 224 -24.87 -8.20 5.83
CA VAL A 224 -23.88 -8.07 6.92
C VAL A 224 -23.96 -6.69 7.56
N SER A 225 -24.07 -5.63 6.77
CA SER A 225 -24.30 -4.27 7.27
C SER A 225 -25.64 -4.20 8.01
N PHE A 226 -26.69 -4.83 7.48
CA PHE A 226 -28.00 -4.95 8.12
C PHE A 226 -27.89 -5.70 9.45
N ILE A 227 -27.16 -6.82 9.52
CA ILE A 227 -26.92 -7.55 10.77
C ILE A 227 -26.14 -6.69 11.76
N LYS A 228 -25.07 -6.00 11.35
CA LYS A 228 -24.28 -5.11 12.22
C LYS A 228 -25.15 -3.96 12.74
N THR A 229 -25.98 -3.37 11.89
CA THR A 229 -26.95 -2.35 12.29
C THR A 229 -28.03 -2.94 13.20
N CYS A 230 -28.50 -4.16 12.93
CA CYS A 230 -29.42 -4.90 13.80
C CYS A 230 -28.80 -5.29 15.15
N GLN A 231 -27.48 -5.46 15.25
CA GLN A 231 -26.77 -5.65 16.52
C GLN A 231 -26.61 -4.33 17.29
N ALA A 232 -26.47 -3.22 16.57
CA ALA A 232 -26.52 -1.88 17.16
C ALA A 232 -27.96 -1.46 17.53
N LEU A 233 -28.99 -2.04 16.90
CA LEU A 233 -30.39 -1.69 17.13
C LEU A 233 -30.83 -1.90 18.58
N PRO A 234 -30.56 -3.02 19.28
CA PRO A 234 -30.90 -3.17 20.69
C PRO A 234 -30.27 -2.07 21.56
N ALA A 235 -29.00 -1.74 21.32
CA ALA A 235 -28.32 -0.66 22.04
C ALA A 235 -28.95 0.71 21.72
N TYR A 236 -29.27 0.96 20.46
CA TYR A 236 -29.95 2.17 20.00
C TYR A 236 -31.40 2.27 20.52
N PHE A 237 -32.12 1.15 20.57
CA PHE A 237 -33.46 1.04 21.13
C PHE A 237 -33.43 1.26 22.63
N ILE A 238 -32.47 0.68 23.35
CA ILE A 238 -32.28 0.98 24.78
C ILE A 238 -31.97 2.47 24.96
N PHE A 239 -31.09 3.04 24.14
CA PHE A 239 -30.71 4.45 24.19
C PHE A 239 -31.87 5.41 23.89
N LEU A 240 -32.76 5.08 22.96
CA LEU A 240 -33.98 5.84 22.67
C LEU A 240 -35.10 5.58 23.68
N TYR A 241 -35.21 4.35 24.18
CA TYR A 241 -36.25 3.93 25.10
C TYR A 241 -36.08 4.63 26.45
N ILE A 242 -34.85 4.82 26.94
CA ILE A 242 -34.59 5.51 28.21
C ILE A 242 -35.19 6.93 28.25
N PRO A 243 -34.90 7.86 27.32
CA PRO A 243 -35.48 9.20 27.33
C PRO A 243 -36.99 9.19 27.02
N ILE A 244 -37.46 8.29 26.16
CA ILE A 244 -38.90 8.11 25.93
C ILE A 244 -39.59 7.71 27.23
N MET A 245 -39.04 6.74 27.98
CA MET A 245 -39.55 6.32 29.27
C MET A 245 -39.46 7.43 30.32
N MET A 246 -38.39 8.24 30.33
CA MET A 246 -38.27 9.39 31.23
C MET A 246 -39.37 10.43 30.99
N ILE A 247 -39.77 10.66 29.74
CA ILE A 247 -40.86 11.59 29.40
C ILE A 247 -42.23 10.95 29.65
N TRP A 248 -42.36 9.65 29.37
CA TRP A 248 -43.62 8.91 29.49
C TRP A 248 -43.98 8.56 30.93
N PHE A 249 -42.98 8.35 31.79
CA PHE A 249 -43.17 7.96 33.18
C PHE A 249 -44.00 8.99 33.98
N PRO A 250 -43.72 10.31 33.94
CA PRO A 250 -44.60 11.32 34.53
C PRO A 250 -46.03 11.28 34.00
N LEU A 251 -46.21 11.05 32.70
CA LEU A 251 -47.53 10.98 32.05
C LEU A 251 -48.31 9.70 32.42
N THR A 252 -47.61 8.60 32.73
CA THR A 252 -48.26 7.40 33.30
C THR A 252 -48.67 7.60 34.75
N LEU A 253 -47.91 8.40 35.53
CA LEU A 253 -48.25 8.71 36.92
C LEU A 253 -49.54 9.55 37.03
N THR A 254 -49.90 10.32 35.99
CA THR A 254 -51.19 11.04 35.95
C THR A 254 -52.38 10.16 35.54
N GLY A 255 -52.15 8.87 35.27
CA GLY A 255 -53.18 7.91 34.82
C GLY A 255 -53.72 8.18 33.42
N SER A 256 -53.16 9.15 32.70
CA SER A 256 -53.69 9.61 31.41
C SER A 256 -53.24 8.73 30.24
N VAL A 257 -52.20 7.91 30.42
CA VAL A 257 -51.62 7.09 29.35
C VAL A 257 -51.20 5.71 29.88
N PRO A 258 -51.50 4.60 29.18
CA PRO A 258 -51.09 3.26 29.58
C PRO A 258 -49.57 3.04 29.48
N TRP A 259 -49.06 2.08 30.25
CA TRP A 259 -47.66 1.70 30.24
C TRP A 259 -47.21 1.21 28.86
N PRO A 260 -46.12 1.73 28.29
CA PRO A 260 -45.66 1.33 26.97
C PRO A 260 -45.16 -0.12 26.99
N LYS A 261 -45.65 -0.95 26.06
CA LYS A 261 -45.21 -2.34 25.91
C LYS A 261 -43.81 -2.39 25.31
N PHE A 262 -42.94 -3.25 25.85
CA PHE A 262 -41.57 -3.50 25.37
C PHE A 262 -41.58 -4.37 24.09
N ASN A 263 -42.39 -4.01 23.11
CA ASN A 263 -42.44 -4.68 21.82
C ASN A 263 -42.33 -3.63 20.71
N PRO A 264 -41.19 -3.55 19.99
CA PRO A 264 -40.98 -2.61 18.89
C PRO A 264 -42.05 -2.70 17.79
N PHE A 265 -42.63 -3.89 17.58
CA PHE A 265 -43.70 -4.10 16.62
C PHE A 265 -45.04 -3.49 17.05
N SER A 266 -45.18 -3.18 18.34
CA SER A 266 -46.36 -2.48 18.88
C SER A 266 -46.20 -0.96 18.92
N TRP A 267 -45.05 -0.44 18.50
CA TRP A 267 -44.80 1.01 18.46
C TRP A 267 -45.61 1.69 17.35
N PRO A 268 -45.89 2.99 17.44
CA PRO A 268 -46.52 3.74 16.36
C PRO A 268 -45.77 3.59 15.03
N ILE A 269 -46.52 3.49 13.93
CA ILE A 269 -45.98 3.26 12.57
C ILE A 269 -44.88 4.28 12.20
N TRP A 270 -45.03 5.54 12.59
CA TRP A 270 -44.05 6.58 12.30
C TRP A 270 -42.67 6.31 12.93
N LEU A 271 -42.63 5.71 14.13
CA LEU A 271 -41.38 5.37 14.83
C LEU A 271 -40.74 4.12 14.21
N GLN A 272 -41.56 3.15 13.78
CA GLN A 272 -41.09 1.99 13.02
C GLN A 272 -40.46 2.42 11.68
N LEU A 273 -41.11 3.34 10.96
CA LEU A 273 -40.58 3.93 9.72
C LEU A 273 -39.28 4.71 9.96
N PHE A 274 -39.18 5.49 11.03
CA PHE A 274 -37.95 6.19 11.38
C PHE A 274 -36.79 5.22 11.65
N CYS A 275 -37.04 4.13 12.38
CA CYS A 275 -36.04 3.10 12.63
C CYS A 275 -35.60 2.41 11.34
N LEU A 276 -36.56 2.08 10.46
CA LEU A 276 -36.27 1.49 9.15
C LEU A 276 -35.46 2.45 8.27
N LEU A 277 -35.82 3.73 8.21
CA LEU A 277 -35.10 4.74 7.43
C LEU A 277 -33.69 4.97 7.99
N THR A 278 -33.51 4.93 9.30
CA THR A 278 -32.17 5.01 9.93
C THR A 278 -31.34 3.79 9.58
N LEU A 279 -31.94 2.60 9.58
CA LEU A 279 -31.27 1.35 9.21
C LEU A 279 -30.87 1.35 7.74
N VAL A 280 -31.80 1.69 6.84
CA VAL A 280 -31.56 1.81 5.40
C VAL A 280 -30.56 2.92 5.11
N GLY A 281 -30.69 4.09 5.75
CA GLY A 281 -29.76 5.21 5.61
C GLY A 281 -28.34 4.86 6.09
N GLY A 282 -28.22 4.15 7.22
CA GLY A 282 -26.95 3.61 7.71
C GLY A 282 -26.35 2.59 6.74
N ALA A 283 -27.16 1.68 6.20
CA ALA A 283 -26.71 0.73 5.18
C ALA A 283 -26.28 1.42 3.89
N ILE A 284 -27.00 2.44 3.42
CA ILE A 284 -26.64 3.23 2.23
C ILE A 284 -25.36 4.03 2.48
N LYS A 285 -25.21 4.66 3.66
CA LYS A 285 -24.00 5.38 4.04
C LYS A 285 -22.79 4.45 4.04
N GLU A 286 -22.90 3.28 4.67
CA GLU A 286 -21.86 2.24 4.70
C GLU A 286 -21.52 1.75 3.28
N VAL A 287 -22.53 1.59 2.42
CA VAL A 287 -22.34 1.24 1.00
C VAL A 287 -21.68 2.39 0.22
N ARG A 288 -22.00 3.65 0.52
CA ARG A 288 -21.42 4.81 -0.18
C ARG A 288 -19.99 5.11 0.26
N GLU A 289 -19.70 5.05 1.55
CA GLU A 289 -18.34 5.26 2.12
C GLU A 289 -17.38 4.13 1.73
N SER A 290 -17.93 3.06 1.16
CA SER A 290 -17.17 1.93 0.67
C SER A 290 -16.85 1.96 -0.82
N THR A 291 -17.16 3.06 -1.52
CA THR A 291 -16.69 3.23 -2.89
C THR A 291 -15.18 3.02 -2.94
N THR A 292 -14.80 2.23 -3.94
CA THR A 292 -13.56 1.46 -3.98
C THR A 292 -12.43 2.29 -4.53
N ASN A 293 -11.85 3.15 -3.71
CA ASN A 293 -10.59 3.78 -4.09
C ASN A 293 -9.46 2.79 -3.79
N ASN A 294 -9.04 2.04 -4.81
CA ASN A 294 -7.83 1.21 -4.75
C ASN A 294 -6.62 2.12 -4.89
N HIS A 295 -5.98 2.46 -3.78
CA HIS A 295 -4.82 3.35 -3.71
C HIS A 295 -3.64 2.62 -3.08
N ASN A 296 -2.42 3.10 -3.36
CA ASN A 296 -1.26 2.69 -2.61
C ASN A 296 -1.39 3.17 -1.14
N VAL A 297 -1.11 2.31 -0.16
CA VAL A 297 -1.20 2.62 1.28
C VAL A 297 -0.38 3.85 1.63
N TYR A 298 0.77 4.02 0.97
CA TYR A 298 1.73 5.10 1.19
C TYR A 298 1.65 6.19 0.13
N PHE A 299 0.66 6.12 -0.75
CA PHE A 299 0.38 7.16 -1.72
C PHE A 299 -1.12 7.19 -1.99
N ASN A 300 -1.85 8.00 -1.22
CA ASN A 300 -3.30 8.16 -1.36
C ASN A 300 -3.68 9.61 -1.67
N PRO A 301 -3.58 10.03 -2.94
CA PRO A 301 -3.94 11.39 -3.29
C PRO A 301 -5.43 11.64 -3.04
N GLY A 302 -6.27 10.63 -3.26
CA GLY A 302 -7.73 10.77 -3.22
C GLY A 302 -8.37 11.09 -1.87
N HIS A 303 -7.60 11.17 -0.77
CA HIS A 303 -8.16 11.56 0.54
C HIS A 303 -8.53 13.05 0.60
N LYS A 304 -7.95 13.90 -0.26
CA LYS A 304 -8.27 15.34 -0.33
C LYS A 304 -9.04 15.64 -1.62
N ARG A 305 -10.16 16.36 -1.50
CA ARG A 305 -11.14 16.60 -2.58
C ARG A 305 -10.54 17.08 -3.91
N GLY A 306 -9.42 17.81 -3.89
CA GLY A 306 -8.75 18.28 -5.11
C GLY A 306 -8.01 17.17 -5.88
N TRP A 307 -7.37 16.23 -5.21
CA TRP A 307 -6.50 15.23 -5.87
C TRP A 307 -7.27 14.14 -6.62
N THR A 308 -8.49 13.82 -6.20
CA THR A 308 -9.33 12.82 -6.87
C THR A 308 -9.58 13.15 -8.34
N LYS A 309 -9.68 14.44 -8.71
CA LYS A 309 -9.86 14.86 -10.11
C LYS A 309 -8.58 14.74 -10.94
N LEU A 310 -7.41 14.87 -10.31
CA LEU A 310 -6.11 14.68 -10.96
C LEU A 310 -5.92 13.24 -11.41
N LEU A 311 -6.10 12.32 -10.47
CA LEU A 311 -5.88 10.90 -10.72
C LEU A 311 -6.88 10.30 -11.70
N SER A 312 -8.10 10.85 -11.79
CA SER A 312 -9.09 10.34 -12.74
C SER A 312 -8.78 10.71 -14.19
N GLY A 313 -7.76 11.53 -14.46
CA GLY A 313 -7.39 11.96 -15.81
C GLY A 313 -8.46 12.80 -16.53
N THR A 314 -9.55 13.13 -15.84
CA THR A 314 -10.70 13.86 -16.36
C THR A 314 -10.51 15.36 -16.16
N PHE A 315 -9.39 15.93 -16.61
CA PHE A 315 -9.24 17.39 -16.63
C PHE A 315 -10.02 17.97 -17.81
N PRO A 316 -11.02 18.83 -17.56
CA PRO A 316 -11.77 19.49 -18.63
C PRO A 316 -10.94 20.55 -19.38
N TYR A 317 -9.71 20.87 -18.96
CA TYR A 317 -8.89 21.95 -19.52
C TYR A 317 -7.81 21.51 -20.53
N SER A 318 -7.64 20.21 -20.79
CA SER A 318 -6.65 19.71 -21.77
C SER A 318 -7.17 19.80 -23.22
N HIS A 319 -7.50 21.00 -23.70
CA HIS A 319 -7.63 21.22 -25.15
C HIS A 319 -6.29 21.52 -25.83
N ASN A 320 -5.25 21.87 -25.06
CA ASN A 320 -3.88 21.90 -25.55
C ASN A 320 -3.16 20.60 -25.19
N LYS A 321 -3.07 19.68 -26.15
CA LYS A 321 -2.24 18.46 -26.06
C LYS A 321 -0.75 18.74 -25.78
N GLU A 322 -0.32 19.99 -25.90
CA GLU A 322 1.10 20.39 -25.79
C GLU A 322 1.61 20.52 -24.35
N GLN A 323 0.75 20.44 -23.32
CA GLN A 323 1.17 20.59 -21.93
C GLN A 323 0.73 19.38 -21.09
N GLU A 324 1.32 18.21 -21.38
CA GLU A 324 1.23 17.09 -20.44
C GLU A 324 1.91 17.49 -19.11
N PRO A 325 1.31 17.16 -17.96
CA PRO A 325 1.90 17.45 -16.66
C PRO A 325 3.29 16.80 -16.58
N CYS A 326 4.28 17.52 -16.03
CA CYS A 326 5.62 16.99 -15.84
C CYS A 326 5.58 15.83 -14.83
N LYS A 327 5.47 14.61 -15.34
CA LYS A 327 5.51 13.39 -14.53
C LYS A 327 6.87 13.21 -13.89
N ILE A 328 6.88 12.60 -12.71
CA ILE A 328 8.10 12.25 -11.99
C ILE A 328 8.69 11.00 -12.63
N GLN A 329 9.81 11.16 -13.33
CA GLN A 329 10.55 10.04 -13.93
C GLN A 329 11.00 9.07 -12.84
N THR A 330 10.55 7.84 -12.96
CA THR A 330 10.72 6.80 -11.95
C THR A 330 11.26 5.54 -12.60
N LEU A 331 12.30 4.94 -12.03
CA LEU A 331 12.79 3.63 -12.42
C LEU A 331 12.52 2.65 -11.28
N THR A 332 11.73 1.62 -11.54
CA THR A 332 11.44 0.54 -10.61
C THR A 332 12.25 -0.67 -11.00
N VAL A 333 13.26 -1.01 -10.20
CA VAL A 333 14.13 -2.17 -10.38
C VAL A 333 13.69 -3.28 -9.42
N THR A 334 13.43 -4.48 -9.93
CA THR A 334 13.01 -5.62 -9.09
C THR A 334 13.59 -6.93 -9.61
N ALA A 335 13.78 -7.88 -8.72
CA ALA A 335 14.09 -9.27 -8.99
C ALA A 335 12.88 -10.16 -8.63
N LYS A 336 11.69 -9.57 -8.61
CA LYS A 336 10.39 -10.21 -8.37
C LYS A 336 10.41 -11.11 -7.14
N TYR A 337 10.25 -12.42 -7.33
CA TYR A 337 10.19 -13.39 -6.25
C TYR A 337 11.53 -13.58 -5.52
N LEU A 338 12.62 -13.04 -6.04
CA LEU A 338 13.90 -12.98 -5.33
C LEU A 338 13.96 -11.80 -4.34
N ASP A 339 13.08 -10.80 -4.45
CA ASP A 339 12.98 -9.74 -3.45
C ASP A 339 12.37 -10.27 -2.15
N GLU A 340 13.12 -10.21 -1.05
CA GLU A 340 12.68 -10.75 0.25
C GLU A 340 11.38 -10.15 0.74
N ALA A 341 11.26 -8.82 0.70
CA ALA A 341 10.06 -8.14 1.15
C ALA A 341 8.88 -8.47 0.23
N LEU A 342 9.07 -8.45 -1.09
CA LEU A 342 8.01 -8.80 -2.04
C LEU A 342 7.56 -10.26 -1.86
N LEU A 343 8.49 -11.20 -1.68
CA LEU A 343 8.20 -12.62 -1.51
C LEU A 343 7.51 -12.91 -0.17
N ALA A 344 8.06 -12.40 0.94
CA ALA A 344 7.50 -12.61 2.28
C ALA A 344 6.06 -12.09 2.35
N LEU A 345 5.81 -10.95 1.72
CA LEU A 345 4.50 -10.33 1.69
C LEU A 345 3.54 -10.99 0.69
N SER A 346 4.05 -11.57 -0.40
CA SER A 346 3.27 -12.39 -1.35
C SER A 346 2.86 -13.75 -0.79
N ALA A 347 3.53 -14.21 0.28
CA ALA A 347 3.26 -15.48 0.94
C ALA A 347 1.91 -15.53 1.70
N GLU A 348 1.15 -14.42 1.76
CA GLU A 348 -0.19 -14.37 2.37
C GLU A 348 -1.10 -15.49 1.83
N SER A 349 -1.09 -15.74 0.52
CA SER A 349 -1.92 -16.79 -0.10
C SER A 349 -1.55 -18.20 0.38
N ILE A 350 -0.27 -18.45 0.60
CA ILE A 350 0.27 -19.71 1.13
C ILE A 350 -0.13 -19.86 2.59
N ALA A 351 0.10 -18.82 3.41
CA ALA A 351 -0.32 -18.77 4.80
C ALA A 351 -1.83 -19.03 4.93
N ASN A 352 -2.63 -18.53 3.99
CA ASN A 352 -4.07 -18.74 3.98
C ASN A 352 -4.47 -20.17 3.64
N ALA A 353 -3.77 -20.80 2.70
CA ALA A 353 -3.97 -22.21 2.40
C ALA A 353 -3.54 -23.14 3.55
N THR A 354 -2.56 -22.75 4.37
CA THR A 354 -2.00 -23.63 5.40
C THR A 354 -2.57 -23.38 6.79
N ILE A 355 -2.65 -22.12 7.23
CA ILE A 355 -3.02 -21.75 8.61
C ILE A 355 -4.53 -21.78 8.79
N ILE A 356 -5.31 -21.20 7.86
CA ILE A 356 -6.77 -21.10 8.02
C ILE A 356 -7.43 -22.47 8.18
N PRO A 357 -7.10 -23.51 7.39
CA PRO A 357 -7.69 -24.82 7.60
C PRO A 357 -7.35 -25.43 8.96
N GLU A 358 -6.12 -25.26 9.45
CA GLU A 358 -5.71 -25.79 10.76
C GLU A 358 -6.37 -25.01 11.91
N THR A 359 -6.47 -23.68 11.82
CA THR A 359 -7.22 -22.88 12.79
C THR A 359 -8.71 -23.20 12.77
N CYS A 360 -9.27 -23.42 11.57
CA CYS A 360 -10.63 -23.90 11.43
C CYS A 360 -10.77 -25.28 12.09
N LYS A 361 -9.84 -26.22 11.88
CA LYS A 361 -9.88 -27.53 12.54
C LYS A 361 -9.95 -27.40 14.05
N ILE A 362 -9.22 -26.47 14.67
CA ILE A 362 -9.31 -26.21 16.11
C ILE A 362 -10.73 -25.79 16.50
N LEU A 363 -11.35 -24.90 15.72
CA LEU A 363 -12.76 -24.56 15.92
C LEU A 363 -13.68 -25.77 15.69
N TYR A 364 -13.32 -26.67 14.76
CA TYR A 364 -14.03 -27.89 14.35
C TYR A 364 -13.73 -29.12 15.19
N LEU A 365 -12.80 -29.04 16.14
CA LEU A 365 -12.62 -30.09 17.12
C LEU A 365 -13.98 -30.23 17.80
N GLU A 366 -14.62 -31.37 17.54
CA GLU A 366 -15.65 -31.84 18.42
C GLU A 366 -15.06 -31.75 19.83
N PRO A 367 -15.81 -31.24 20.82
CA PRO A 367 -15.34 -31.29 22.19
C PRO A 367 -14.78 -32.70 22.40
N PRO A 368 -13.56 -32.86 22.96
CA PRO A 368 -13.03 -34.18 23.23
C PRO A 368 -13.95 -34.79 24.29
N TRP A 369 -15.02 -35.41 23.83
CA TRP A 369 -15.97 -36.04 24.70
C TRP A 369 -15.23 -37.22 25.30
N PRO A 370 -15.13 -37.33 26.63
CA PRO A 370 -14.63 -38.57 27.20
C PRO A 370 -15.48 -39.70 26.61
N ALA A 371 -14.81 -40.75 26.13
CA ALA A 371 -15.51 -41.96 25.73
C ALA A 371 -16.47 -42.32 26.86
N VAL A 372 -17.74 -42.56 26.52
CA VAL A 372 -18.75 -42.87 27.53
C VAL A 372 -18.28 -44.12 28.24
N ASN A 373 -17.78 -43.97 29.47
CA ASN A 373 -17.33 -45.08 30.25
C ASN A 373 -18.57 -45.68 30.90
N PHE A 374 -19.06 -46.78 30.33
CA PHE A 374 -20.23 -47.49 30.83
C PHE A 374 -20.03 -48.07 32.25
N LEU A 375 -18.79 -48.08 32.76
CA LEU A 375 -18.45 -48.47 34.13
C LEU A 375 -18.38 -47.28 35.10
N ALA A 376 -18.55 -46.04 34.63
CA ALA A 376 -18.57 -44.88 35.50
C ALA A 376 -19.89 -44.83 36.30
N GLU A 377 -19.86 -44.20 37.49
CA GLU A 377 -21.04 -44.12 38.35
C GLU A 377 -22.26 -43.58 37.59
N PRO A 378 -23.49 -44.05 37.87
CA PRO A 378 -24.70 -43.71 37.10
C PRO A 378 -24.93 -42.21 36.89
N ILE A 379 -24.51 -41.39 37.86
CA ILE A 379 -24.60 -39.93 37.83
C ILE A 379 -23.69 -39.34 36.74
N THR A 380 -22.46 -39.85 36.62
CA THR A 380 -21.50 -39.40 35.61
C THR A 380 -21.95 -39.80 34.20
N TRP A 381 -22.55 -40.98 34.06
CA TRP A 381 -23.15 -41.43 32.80
C TRP A 381 -24.34 -40.55 32.39
N ALA A 382 -25.27 -40.28 33.32
CA ALA A 382 -26.41 -39.42 33.06
C ALA A 382 -25.99 -37.99 32.68
N ALA A 383 -24.98 -37.44 33.35
CA ALA A 383 -24.41 -36.13 33.03
C ALA A 383 -23.77 -36.10 31.63
N GLN A 384 -22.98 -37.12 31.26
CA GLN A 384 -22.39 -37.24 29.92
C GLN A 384 -23.44 -37.37 28.83
N LEU A 385 -24.49 -38.17 29.05
CA LEU A 385 -25.60 -38.32 28.12
C LEU A 385 -26.41 -37.02 27.97
N ALA A 386 -26.72 -36.34 29.08
CA ALA A 386 -27.43 -35.07 29.06
C ALA A 386 -26.63 -33.97 28.33
N MET A 387 -25.31 -33.90 28.52
CA MET A 387 -24.45 -32.98 27.77
C MET A 387 -24.43 -33.30 26.27
N LYS A 388 -24.35 -34.57 25.89
CA LYS A 388 -24.44 -34.99 24.48
C LYS A 388 -25.79 -34.63 23.86
N LEU A 389 -26.90 -34.95 24.54
CA LEU A 389 -28.24 -34.62 24.07
C LEU A 389 -28.45 -33.11 23.99
N GLY A 390 -27.99 -32.36 24.98
CA GLY A 390 -28.00 -30.89 24.96
C GLY A 390 -27.20 -30.32 23.80
N TYR A 391 -26.01 -30.87 23.51
CA TYR A 391 -25.21 -30.49 22.35
C TYR A 391 -25.94 -30.76 21.03
N TYR A 392 -26.50 -31.95 20.84
CA TYR A 392 -27.25 -32.27 19.62
C TYR A 392 -28.54 -31.46 19.49
N ALA A 393 -29.19 -31.11 20.60
CA ALA A 393 -30.34 -30.21 20.60
C ALA A 393 -29.95 -28.77 20.22
N PHE A 394 -28.77 -28.31 20.64
CA PHE A 394 -28.22 -27.00 20.27
C PHE A 394 -27.55 -27.01 18.88
N TRP A 395 -27.17 -28.16 18.35
CA TRP A 395 -26.42 -28.29 17.10
C TRP A 395 -27.10 -27.61 15.90
N PRO A 396 -28.42 -27.71 15.68
CA PRO A 396 -29.10 -26.98 14.60
C PRO A 396 -28.98 -25.46 14.70
N ILE A 397 -28.78 -24.90 15.90
CA ILE A 397 -28.56 -23.46 16.13
C ILE A 397 -27.07 -23.15 16.07
N TRP A 398 -26.24 -23.99 16.67
CA TRP A 398 -24.80 -23.78 16.77
C TRP A 398 -24.08 -23.98 15.43
N ALA A 399 -24.46 -24.98 14.64
CA ALA A 399 -23.86 -25.26 13.34
C ALA A 399 -23.94 -24.06 12.37
N PRO A 400 -25.11 -23.39 12.17
CA PRO A 400 -25.15 -22.19 11.35
C PRO A 400 -24.42 -21.00 11.96
N VAL A 401 -24.52 -20.76 13.28
CA VAL A 401 -23.73 -19.71 13.96
C VAL A 401 -22.24 -19.92 13.73
N ARG A 402 -21.78 -21.16 13.88
CA ARG A 402 -20.39 -21.52 13.71
C ARG A 402 -19.92 -21.42 12.26
N ARG A 403 -20.73 -21.90 11.31
CA ARG A 403 -20.43 -21.89 9.88
C ARG A 403 -20.48 -20.49 9.28
N PHE A 404 -21.47 -19.68 9.64
CA PHE A 404 -21.76 -18.40 9.01
C PHE A 404 -21.26 -17.19 9.81
N LEU A 405 -21.03 -17.31 11.12
CA LEU A 405 -20.51 -16.20 11.95
C LEU A 405 -19.09 -16.47 12.45
N LEU A 406 -18.88 -17.54 13.24
CA LEU A 406 -17.59 -17.76 13.90
C LEU A 406 -16.46 -18.07 12.91
N ARG A 407 -16.70 -18.93 11.91
CA ARG A 407 -15.67 -19.26 10.93
C ARG A 407 -15.22 -18.02 10.14
N PRO A 408 -16.11 -17.23 9.51
CA PRO A 408 -15.70 -16.00 8.84
C PRO A 408 -14.99 -15.02 9.78
N LEU A 409 -15.50 -14.85 11.01
CA LEU A 409 -14.92 -13.94 11.99
C LEU A 409 -13.51 -14.35 12.42
N VAL A 410 -13.30 -15.61 12.83
CA VAL A 410 -11.98 -16.09 13.24
C VAL A 410 -11.02 -16.10 12.06
N THR A 411 -11.49 -16.49 10.87
CA THR A 411 -10.68 -16.40 9.65
C THR A 411 -10.24 -14.96 9.43
N GLU A 412 -11.15 -14.00 9.51
CA GLU A 412 -10.87 -12.59 9.35
C GLU A 412 -9.92 -12.04 10.43
N ILE A 413 -10.08 -12.42 11.70
CA ILE A 413 -9.19 -12.02 12.80
C ILE A 413 -7.78 -12.56 12.59
N VAL A 414 -7.65 -13.87 12.31
CA VAL A 414 -6.35 -14.53 12.11
C VAL A 414 -5.65 -13.94 10.89
N LEU A 415 -6.39 -13.72 9.81
CA LEU A 415 -5.88 -13.05 8.62
C LEU A 415 -5.39 -11.65 8.93
N ARG A 416 -6.22 -10.83 9.58
CA ARG A 416 -5.85 -9.47 9.95
C ARG A 416 -4.62 -9.46 10.84
N ALA A 417 -4.47 -10.40 11.77
CA ALA A 417 -3.29 -10.51 12.61
C ALA A 417 -2.04 -10.87 11.79
N ILE A 418 -2.11 -11.89 10.93
CA ILE A 418 -1.00 -12.31 10.07
C ILE A 418 -0.59 -11.17 9.12
N THR A 419 -1.57 -10.57 8.45
CA THR A 419 -1.39 -9.44 7.54
C THR A 419 -0.82 -8.25 8.32
N ALA A 420 -1.40 -7.86 9.46
CA ALA A 420 -0.92 -6.73 10.26
C ALA A 420 0.55 -6.89 10.65
N THR A 421 0.92 -8.06 11.18
CA THR A 421 2.31 -8.34 11.58
C THR A 421 3.25 -8.42 10.38
N ALA A 422 2.83 -9.06 9.28
CA ALA A 422 3.68 -9.19 8.09
C ALA A 422 3.95 -7.83 7.44
N PHE A 423 2.91 -7.01 7.30
CA PHE A 423 3.01 -5.70 6.64
C PHE A 423 3.46 -4.59 7.58
N GLY A 424 3.44 -4.81 8.90
CA GLY A 424 3.59 -3.74 9.88
C GLY A 424 2.45 -2.72 9.86
N ILE A 425 1.25 -3.11 9.44
CA ILE A 425 0.10 -2.20 9.32
C ILE A 425 -0.92 -2.53 10.42
N PRO A 426 -1.47 -1.54 11.14
CA PRO A 426 -2.49 -1.81 12.17
C PRO A 426 -3.70 -2.58 11.61
N ALA A 427 -4.21 -3.54 12.39
CA ALA A 427 -5.30 -4.43 11.95
C ALA A 427 -6.62 -3.69 11.66
N GLU A 428 -6.82 -2.54 12.31
CA GLU A 428 -7.91 -1.59 12.10
C GLU A 428 -7.87 -0.98 10.69
N ASP A 429 -6.68 -0.66 10.18
CA ASP A 429 -6.50 -0.11 8.84
C ASP A 429 -6.73 -1.15 7.76
N LEU A 430 -6.60 -2.43 8.11
CA LEU A 430 -6.92 -3.57 7.26
C LEU A 430 -8.41 -3.92 7.27
N SER A 431 -9.25 -3.21 8.05
CA SER A 431 -10.66 -3.55 8.16
C SER A 431 -11.42 -3.39 6.84
N GLY A 432 -11.95 -4.51 6.32
CA GLY A 432 -12.65 -4.54 5.02
C GLY A 432 -11.74 -4.25 3.82
N ALA A 433 -10.43 -4.27 4.03
CA ALA A 433 -9.43 -4.05 3.00
C ALA A 433 -8.46 -5.22 2.94
N ARG A 434 -7.94 -5.45 1.75
CA ARG A 434 -6.84 -6.37 1.49
C ARG A 434 -5.67 -5.54 1.01
N ILE A 435 -4.46 -5.91 1.41
CA ILE A 435 -3.25 -5.36 0.81
C ILE A 435 -2.85 -6.26 -0.34
N LEU A 436 -2.77 -5.67 -1.52
CA LEU A 436 -2.15 -6.27 -2.68
C LEU A 436 -0.71 -5.80 -2.73
N ILE A 437 0.20 -6.71 -3.04
CA ILE A 437 1.60 -6.38 -3.18
C ILE A 437 1.96 -6.49 -4.63
N GLN A 438 2.59 -5.44 -5.14
CA GLN A 438 2.97 -5.29 -6.53
C GLN A 438 4.44 -4.88 -6.58
N SER A 439 5.18 -5.35 -7.59
CA SER A 439 6.53 -4.86 -7.84
C SER A 439 6.54 -3.54 -8.62
N ARG A 440 5.43 -3.19 -9.28
CA ARG A 440 5.22 -1.92 -9.99
C ARG A 440 4.47 -0.90 -9.14
N LEU A 441 4.82 0.37 -9.30
CA LEU A 441 4.17 1.50 -8.65
C LEU A 441 2.75 1.71 -9.21
N ASN A 442 2.59 1.69 -10.54
CA ASN A 442 1.32 1.80 -11.24
C ASN A 442 0.47 3.02 -10.83
N GLU A 443 1.13 4.18 -10.74
CA GLU A 443 0.50 5.49 -10.47
C GLU A 443 0.78 6.47 -11.64
N PRO A 444 0.29 6.16 -12.87
CA PRO A 444 0.68 6.84 -14.12
C PRO A 444 0.24 8.31 -14.21
N ALA A 445 -0.65 8.74 -13.32
CA ALA A 445 -1.12 10.12 -13.24
C ALA A 445 -0.01 11.07 -12.75
N LEU A 446 0.91 10.59 -11.91
CA LEU A 446 2.00 11.40 -11.36
C LEU A 446 3.38 10.89 -11.78
N PHE A 447 3.53 9.58 -11.97
CA PHE A 447 4.83 8.97 -12.24
C PHE A 447 4.93 8.51 -13.70
N ASP A 448 6.08 8.79 -14.31
CA ASP A 448 6.51 8.17 -15.57
C ASP A 448 7.41 7.00 -15.18
N GLU A 449 6.76 5.87 -14.87
CA GLU A 449 7.42 4.68 -14.35
C GLU A 449 8.04 3.87 -15.50
N TYR A 450 9.31 3.51 -15.35
CA TYR A 450 10.00 2.51 -16.14
C TYR A 450 10.28 1.33 -15.24
N PHE A 451 9.79 0.16 -15.61
CA PHE A 451 9.92 -1.07 -14.88
C PHE A 451 11.03 -1.94 -15.46
N TRP A 452 11.99 -2.34 -14.63
CA TRP A 452 13.12 -3.18 -15.02
C TRP A 452 13.19 -4.43 -14.13
N ASP A 453 12.87 -5.59 -14.73
CA ASP A 453 13.00 -6.90 -14.10
C ASP A 453 14.42 -7.43 -14.32
N ILE A 454 15.21 -7.47 -13.24
CA ILE A 454 16.60 -7.93 -13.26
C ILE A 454 16.76 -9.37 -12.76
N THR A 455 15.67 -10.14 -12.66
CA THR A 455 15.70 -11.51 -12.14
C THR A 455 16.74 -12.37 -12.86
N THR A 456 16.82 -12.29 -14.20
CA THR A 456 17.81 -13.03 -14.98
C THR A 456 19.23 -12.54 -14.73
N THR A 457 19.45 -11.23 -14.69
CA THR A 457 20.76 -10.61 -14.39
C THR A 457 21.28 -11.00 -13.01
N VAL A 458 20.40 -11.07 -12.01
CA VAL A 458 20.76 -11.52 -10.65
C VAL A 458 21.13 -13.00 -10.64
N LEU A 459 20.40 -13.83 -11.40
CA LEU A 459 20.66 -15.27 -11.45
C LEU A 459 21.85 -15.66 -12.34
N SER A 460 22.27 -14.79 -13.26
CA SER A 460 23.40 -15.04 -14.17
C SER A 460 24.75 -14.58 -13.62
N GLN A 461 24.79 -13.90 -12.48
CA GLN A 461 26.07 -13.55 -11.86
C GLN A 461 26.82 -14.83 -11.48
N GLU A 462 28.00 -15.02 -12.07
CA GLU A 462 28.90 -16.11 -11.71
C GLU A 462 29.21 -16.02 -10.22
N GLU A 463 29.01 -17.12 -9.49
CA GLU A 463 29.32 -17.20 -8.07
C GLU A 463 30.82 -16.93 -7.90
N GLY A 464 31.16 -15.78 -7.29
CA GLY A 464 32.54 -15.38 -7.06
C GLY A 464 33.36 -16.52 -6.47
N THR A 465 34.61 -16.64 -6.95
CA THR A 465 35.52 -17.80 -6.84
C THR A 465 35.82 -18.33 -5.43
N ASP A 466 35.36 -17.70 -4.36
CA ASP A 466 35.64 -18.08 -2.96
C ASP A 466 34.56 -18.96 -2.29
N ARG A 467 33.47 -19.30 -3.00
CA ARG A 467 32.31 -20.04 -2.42
C ARG A 467 32.46 -21.57 -2.30
N ASN A 468 33.63 -22.12 -2.61
CA ASN A 468 33.90 -23.58 -2.67
C ASN A 468 33.86 -24.37 -1.33
N LYS A 469 33.31 -23.82 -0.23
CA LYS A 469 33.38 -24.44 1.11
C LYS A 469 32.09 -25.09 1.62
N MET A 470 30.96 -25.01 0.91
CA MET A 470 29.73 -25.69 1.35
C MET A 470 29.47 -27.02 0.62
N PRO A 471 29.25 -28.14 1.35
CA PRO A 471 29.13 -29.49 0.78
C PRO A 471 27.88 -29.73 -0.09
N ASN A 472 26.96 -28.76 -0.20
CA ASN A 472 25.80 -28.77 -1.10
C ASN A 472 25.80 -27.61 -2.11
N ALA A 473 26.94 -26.92 -2.31
CA ALA A 473 27.06 -25.77 -3.22
C ALA A 473 26.95 -26.12 -4.73
N GLY A 474 26.81 -27.40 -5.08
CA GLY A 474 26.93 -27.87 -6.47
C GLY A 474 25.80 -27.47 -7.43
N LEU A 475 24.70 -26.90 -6.94
CA LEU A 475 23.63 -26.36 -7.79
C LEU A 475 23.74 -24.83 -7.77
N GLY A 476 24.29 -24.26 -8.84
CA GLY A 476 24.41 -22.81 -9.00
C GLY A 476 23.05 -22.12 -8.83
N LEU A 477 23.07 -20.86 -8.36
CA LEU A 477 21.88 -20.05 -8.09
C LEU A 477 20.82 -20.13 -9.21
N GLN A 478 21.25 -20.05 -10.47
CA GLN A 478 20.40 -20.18 -11.65
C GLN A 478 19.61 -21.49 -11.68
N GLN A 479 20.25 -22.62 -11.36
CA GLN A 479 19.60 -23.93 -11.38
C GLN A 479 18.60 -24.09 -10.23
N ARG A 480 18.91 -23.52 -9.05
CA ARG A 480 18.02 -23.56 -7.88
C ARG A 480 16.70 -22.83 -8.15
N TYR A 481 16.81 -21.65 -8.75
CA TYR A 481 15.68 -20.78 -9.09
C TYR A 481 15.18 -20.95 -10.52
N ALA A 482 15.58 -22.03 -11.20
CA ALA A 482 15.20 -22.26 -12.59
C ALA A 482 13.68 -22.32 -12.82
N HIS A 483 12.91 -22.68 -11.80
CA HIS A 483 11.44 -22.69 -11.86
C HIS A 483 10.83 -21.30 -12.06
N ILE A 484 11.57 -20.20 -11.86
CA ILE A 484 11.07 -18.84 -12.07
C ILE A 484 10.94 -18.53 -13.57
N PHE A 485 11.86 -19.04 -14.40
CA PHE A 485 11.95 -18.73 -15.82
C PHE A 485 11.73 -19.94 -16.74
N ASN A 486 11.66 -21.15 -16.19
CA ASN A 486 11.41 -22.38 -16.94
C ASN A 486 10.15 -23.08 -16.41
N ASP A 487 9.07 -22.98 -17.20
CA ASP A 487 7.77 -23.56 -16.87
C ASP A 487 7.82 -25.10 -16.81
N ASP A 488 8.68 -25.77 -17.61
CA ASP A 488 8.83 -27.23 -17.55
C ASP A 488 9.40 -27.66 -16.20
N ILE A 489 10.37 -26.92 -15.67
CA ILE A 489 10.95 -27.16 -14.34
C ILE A 489 9.91 -26.88 -13.25
N LEU A 490 9.09 -25.84 -13.40
CA LEU A 490 7.99 -25.57 -12.48
C LEU A 490 6.98 -26.72 -12.47
N CYS A 491 6.54 -27.17 -13.65
CA CYS A 491 5.64 -28.32 -13.82
C CYS A 491 6.24 -29.61 -13.27
N GLN A 492 7.53 -29.85 -13.47
CA GLN A 492 8.24 -30.99 -12.90
C GLN A 492 8.23 -30.93 -11.37
N LYS A 493 8.54 -29.77 -10.77
CA LYS A 493 8.50 -29.56 -9.31
C LYS A 493 7.07 -29.78 -8.76
N GLN A 494 6.04 -29.28 -9.45
CA GLN A 494 4.64 -29.52 -9.10
C GLN A 494 4.32 -31.03 -9.13
N GLY A 495 4.64 -31.73 -10.22
CA GLY A 495 4.37 -33.15 -10.38
C GLY A 495 5.08 -34.03 -9.33
N VAL A 496 6.33 -33.70 -8.98
CA VAL A 496 7.09 -34.41 -7.94
C VAL A 496 6.46 -34.22 -6.55
N GLN A 497 5.98 -33.01 -6.23
CA GLN A 497 5.37 -32.73 -4.92
C GLN A 497 3.95 -33.26 -4.80
N ILE A 498 3.17 -33.28 -5.89
CA ILE A 498 1.81 -33.85 -5.89
C ILE A 498 1.85 -35.35 -5.60
N LYS A 499 2.85 -36.09 -6.14
CA LYS A 499 3.05 -37.51 -5.84
C LYS A 499 3.34 -37.79 -4.36
N LYS A 500 3.81 -36.79 -3.60
CA LYS A 500 3.93 -36.86 -2.15
C LYS A 500 2.60 -36.42 -1.54
N GLU A 501 1.70 -37.38 -1.36
CA GLU A 501 0.29 -37.16 -0.92
C GLU A 501 0.17 -36.25 0.32
N LYS A 502 1.18 -36.26 1.21
CA LYS A 502 1.24 -35.45 2.44
C LYS A 502 2.08 -34.16 2.34
N SER A 503 2.47 -33.73 1.14
CA SER A 503 3.24 -32.50 0.99
C SER A 503 2.40 -31.27 1.35
N LEU A 504 3.05 -30.17 1.75
CA LEU A 504 2.35 -28.90 1.96
C LEU A 504 1.77 -28.36 0.63
N TRP A 505 2.46 -28.62 -0.49
CA TRP A 505 1.96 -28.26 -1.82
C TRP A 505 0.63 -28.93 -2.14
N SER A 506 0.45 -30.23 -1.85
CA SER A 506 -0.83 -30.92 -2.12
C SER A 506 -2.00 -30.28 -1.35
N LYS A 507 -1.75 -29.83 -0.11
CA LYS A 507 -2.73 -29.07 0.68
C LYS A 507 -3.06 -27.72 0.05
N ILE A 508 -2.04 -26.99 -0.40
CA ILE A 508 -2.20 -25.68 -1.06
C ILE A 508 -3.01 -25.84 -2.35
N THR A 509 -2.66 -26.81 -3.20
CA THR A 509 -3.40 -27.08 -4.45
C THR A 509 -4.83 -27.50 -4.19
N GLY A 510 -5.08 -28.26 -3.12
CA GLY A 510 -6.44 -28.62 -2.70
C GLY A 510 -7.30 -27.44 -2.25
N GLN A 511 -6.70 -26.27 -2.01
CA GLN A 511 -7.40 -25.01 -1.71
C GLN A 511 -7.34 -24.01 -2.88
N ALA A 512 -6.75 -24.36 -4.02
CA ALA A 512 -6.48 -23.41 -5.10
C ALA A 512 -7.76 -22.75 -5.64
N GLU A 513 -8.87 -23.48 -5.82
CA GLU A 513 -10.14 -22.89 -6.27
C GLU A 513 -10.73 -21.90 -5.25
N PHE A 514 -10.67 -22.26 -3.96
CA PHE A 514 -11.13 -21.37 -2.89
C PHE A 514 -10.28 -20.11 -2.86
N LEU A 515 -8.95 -20.25 -2.91
CA LEU A 515 -8.03 -19.13 -3.01
C LEU A 515 -8.33 -18.33 -4.28
N TYR A 516 -8.41 -18.93 -5.46
CA TYR A 516 -8.75 -18.23 -6.68
C TYR A 516 -10.04 -17.43 -6.53
N SER A 517 -11.14 -18.03 -6.06
CA SER A 517 -12.40 -17.30 -5.86
C SER A 517 -12.28 -16.10 -4.90
N ARG A 518 -11.39 -16.19 -3.90
CA ARG A 518 -11.08 -15.14 -2.93
C ARG A 518 -10.17 -14.06 -3.53
N TYR A 519 -9.24 -14.47 -4.40
CA TYR A 519 -8.16 -13.67 -4.96
C TYR A 519 -8.45 -13.18 -6.40
N GLU A 520 -9.51 -13.64 -7.05
CA GLU A 520 -9.89 -13.45 -8.48
C GLU A 520 -9.94 -11.99 -8.92
N LYS A 521 -10.22 -11.05 -8.00
CA LYS A 521 -10.23 -9.61 -8.28
C LYS A 521 -8.95 -8.89 -7.84
N GLY A 522 -8.07 -9.56 -7.11
CA GLY A 522 -6.94 -8.93 -6.40
C GLY A 522 -5.57 -9.42 -6.83
N PHE A 523 -5.43 -10.62 -7.39
CA PHE A 523 -4.24 -10.90 -8.19
C PHE A 523 -4.38 -10.16 -9.52
N ILE A 524 -3.85 -8.95 -9.53
CA ILE A 524 -3.57 -8.23 -10.74
C ILE A 524 -2.26 -8.83 -11.23
N LEU A 525 -2.26 -9.52 -12.38
CA LEU A 525 -0.99 -9.69 -13.11
C LEU A 525 -0.41 -8.29 -13.26
N GLU A 526 0.86 -8.13 -12.93
CA GLU A 526 1.61 -7.02 -13.51
C GLU A 526 1.24 -6.98 -14.99
N PRO A 527 0.65 -5.88 -15.48
CA PRO A 527 0.17 -5.84 -16.85
C PRO A 527 1.35 -6.21 -17.75
N THR A 528 1.25 -7.39 -18.38
CA THR A 528 2.32 -7.95 -19.22
C THR A 528 2.54 -7.12 -20.47
N THR A 529 1.65 -6.17 -20.76
CA THR A 529 1.72 -5.29 -21.91
C THR A 529 1.60 -3.83 -21.48
N ALA A 530 2.56 -3.00 -21.93
CA ALA A 530 2.59 -1.55 -21.75
C ALA A 530 1.37 -0.79 -22.33
N GLN A 531 0.48 -1.48 -23.03
CA GLN A 531 -0.77 -0.91 -23.54
C GLN A 531 -1.80 -0.93 -22.41
N GLY A 532 -1.88 0.18 -21.67
CA GLY A 532 -2.70 0.39 -20.46
C GLY A 532 -4.21 0.21 -20.63
N GLY A 533 -4.67 -0.98 -21.01
CA GLY A 533 -6.06 -1.36 -21.17
C GLY A 533 -6.43 -2.51 -20.25
N GLY A 534 -7.03 -2.19 -19.10
CA GLY A 534 -7.70 -3.15 -18.25
C GLY A 534 -6.80 -3.87 -17.25
N ILE A 535 -7.31 -4.02 -16.02
CA ILE A 535 -6.79 -5.00 -15.07
C ILE A 535 -7.30 -6.34 -15.58
N ASP A 536 -6.49 -7.05 -16.37
CA ASP A 536 -6.83 -8.40 -16.78
C ASP A 536 -6.88 -9.30 -15.55
N GLN A 537 -8.03 -9.95 -15.36
CA GLN A 537 -8.20 -10.93 -14.31
C GLN A 537 -7.37 -12.16 -14.66
N LEU A 538 -6.58 -12.64 -13.71
CA LEU A 538 -5.89 -13.91 -13.84
C LEU A 538 -6.87 -15.01 -14.22
N THR A 539 -6.51 -15.84 -15.20
CA THR A 539 -7.17 -17.15 -15.35
C THR A 539 -6.84 -18.01 -14.14
N PHE A 540 -7.67 -19.02 -13.86
CA PHE A 540 -7.39 -19.97 -12.77
C PHE A 540 -6.02 -20.65 -12.92
N GLU A 541 -5.65 -20.99 -14.17
CA GLU A 541 -4.37 -21.61 -14.50
C GLU A 541 -3.19 -20.68 -14.20
N GLN A 542 -3.26 -19.43 -14.64
CA GLN A 542 -2.23 -18.43 -14.32
C GLN A 542 -2.14 -18.20 -12.80
N PHE A 543 -3.26 -18.18 -12.08
CA PHE A 543 -3.24 -18.12 -10.61
C PHE A 543 -2.55 -19.32 -9.98
N GLN A 544 -2.83 -20.54 -10.44
CA GLN A 544 -2.15 -21.74 -9.95
C GLN A 544 -0.65 -21.69 -10.23
N ARG A 545 -0.25 -21.16 -11.40
CA ARG A 545 1.16 -20.94 -11.75
C ARG A 545 1.83 -19.96 -10.80
N GLU A 546 1.23 -18.79 -10.55
CA GLU A 546 1.78 -17.78 -9.62
C GLU A 546 1.83 -18.31 -8.17
N LEU A 547 0.82 -19.07 -7.74
CA LEU A 547 0.82 -19.71 -6.43
C LEU A 547 1.95 -20.74 -6.30
N ALA A 548 2.26 -21.47 -7.37
CA ALA A 548 3.37 -22.41 -7.42
C ALA A 548 4.72 -21.68 -7.38
N LEU A 549 4.90 -20.64 -8.19
CA LEU A 549 6.10 -19.80 -8.19
C LEU A 549 6.39 -19.24 -6.80
N ASN A 550 5.39 -18.65 -6.16
CA ASN A 550 5.48 -18.16 -4.78
C ASN A 550 5.88 -19.28 -3.82
N TRP A 551 5.16 -20.42 -3.85
CA TRP A 551 5.41 -21.54 -2.93
C TRP A 551 6.84 -22.09 -3.05
N PHE A 552 7.28 -22.38 -4.26
CA PHE A 552 8.62 -22.95 -4.47
C PHE A 552 9.71 -21.95 -4.11
N THR A 553 9.49 -20.67 -4.40
CA THR A 553 10.48 -19.64 -4.07
C THR A 553 10.56 -19.39 -2.57
N VAL A 554 9.43 -19.31 -1.85
CA VAL A 554 9.38 -19.27 -0.38
C VAL A 554 10.06 -20.50 0.20
N SER A 555 9.80 -21.69 -0.36
CA SER A 555 10.43 -22.92 0.12
C SER A 555 11.95 -22.92 -0.06
N GLU A 556 12.50 -22.33 -1.12
CA GLU A 556 13.95 -22.19 -1.28
C GLU A 556 14.51 -21.14 -0.31
N ARG A 557 13.84 -19.98 -0.14
CA ARG A 557 14.28 -18.95 0.83
C ARG A 557 14.25 -19.44 2.28
N LEU A 558 13.28 -20.28 2.65
CA LEU A 558 13.28 -20.90 3.98
C LEU A 558 14.49 -21.80 4.21
N LYS A 559 14.99 -22.48 3.16
CA LYS A 559 16.24 -23.25 3.26
C LYS A 559 17.43 -22.33 3.47
N GLU A 560 17.49 -21.19 2.79
CA GLU A 560 18.54 -20.17 2.98
C GLU A 560 18.55 -19.62 4.40
N ILE A 561 17.38 -19.20 4.91
CA ILE A 561 17.25 -18.69 6.29
C ILE A 561 17.63 -19.76 7.31
N SER A 562 17.31 -21.04 7.06
CA SER A 562 17.71 -22.14 7.95
C SER A 562 19.21 -22.46 7.92
N GLY A 563 20.01 -21.75 7.10
CA GLY A 563 21.42 -22.04 6.89
C GLY A 563 21.68 -23.32 6.10
N ALA A 564 20.64 -23.96 5.55
CA ALA A 564 20.79 -25.10 4.65
C ALA A 564 21.40 -24.66 3.30
N VAL A 565 21.36 -23.37 3.00
CA VAL A 565 21.84 -22.73 1.78
C VAL A 565 22.36 -21.32 2.12
N GLU A 566 23.37 -20.81 1.40
CA GLU A 566 23.88 -19.44 1.60
C GLU A 566 22.81 -18.39 1.28
N LEU A 567 22.63 -17.44 2.20
CA LEU A 567 21.63 -16.40 2.06
C LEU A 567 22.14 -15.30 1.12
N THR A 568 21.58 -15.27 -0.08
CA THR A 568 21.89 -14.23 -1.07
C THR A 568 20.90 -13.08 -0.88
N HIS A 569 21.26 -12.14 -0.01
CA HIS A 569 20.55 -10.86 0.09
C HIS A 569 20.68 -10.10 -1.24
N SER A 570 19.67 -9.29 -1.55
CA SER A 570 19.46 -8.65 -2.84
C SER A 570 20.74 -8.02 -3.44
N THR A 571 21.24 -8.55 -4.55
CA THR A 571 22.53 -8.17 -5.16
C THR A 571 22.48 -6.83 -5.92
N TYR A 572 21.39 -6.06 -5.81
CA TYR A 572 21.22 -4.77 -6.49
C TYR A 572 22.41 -3.83 -6.29
N TYR A 573 22.85 -3.72 -5.03
CA TYR A 573 23.82 -2.73 -4.61
C TYR A 573 25.28 -3.21 -4.76
N SER A 574 25.49 -4.44 -5.21
CA SER A 574 26.80 -4.99 -5.56
C SER A 574 26.94 -5.29 -7.05
N ASN A 575 25.84 -5.24 -7.82
CA ASN A 575 25.86 -5.52 -9.26
C ASN A 575 26.22 -4.26 -10.05
N GLU A 576 27.39 -4.29 -10.71
CA GLU A 576 27.91 -3.14 -11.47
C GLU A 576 26.99 -2.70 -12.61
N GLU A 577 26.33 -3.62 -13.30
CA GLU A 577 25.39 -3.32 -14.39
C GLU A 577 24.16 -2.56 -13.87
N VAL A 578 23.65 -2.99 -12.71
CA VAL A 578 22.52 -2.33 -12.04
C VAL A 578 22.92 -0.92 -11.58
N ILE A 579 24.08 -0.77 -10.94
CA ILE A 579 24.57 0.55 -10.49
C ILE A 579 24.79 1.49 -11.67
N GLU A 580 25.35 1.00 -12.77
CA GLU A 580 25.58 1.75 -14.01
C GLU A 580 24.27 2.21 -14.66
N ALA A 581 23.28 1.32 -14.75
CA ALA A 581 21.96 1.66 -15.27
C ALA A 581 21.26 2.72 -14.39
N ILE A 582 21.37 2.60 -13.06
CA ILE A 582 20.85 3.59 -12.11
C ILE A 582 21.53 4.94 -12.31
N ALA A 583 22.86 4.96 -12.44
CA ALA A 583 23.62 6.18 -12.67
C ALA A 583 23.18 6.89 -13.96
N ARG A 584 23.09 6.15 -15.08
CA ARG A 584 22.60 6.67 -16.37
C ARG A 584 21.17 7.20 -16.26
N PHE A 585 20.27 6.45 -15.64
CA PHE A 585 18.90 6.89 -15.44
C PHE A 585 18.83 8.19 -14.63
N LEU A 586 19.49 8.24 -13.47
CA LEU A 586 19.50 9.43 -12.61
C LEU A 586 20.07 10.66 -13.32
N SER A 587 21.11 10.47 -14.13
CA SER A 587 21.87 11.52 -14.81
C SER A 587 21.14 12.08 -16.04
N SER A 588 20.81 11.25 -17.02
CA SER A 588 20.22 11.66 -18.30
C SER A 588 18.75 11.30 -18.45
N GLY A 589 18.22 10.40 -17.62
CA GLY A 589 16.91 9.77 -17.85
C GLY A 589 16.97 8.61 -18.84
N THR A 590 18.17 8.18 -19.23
CA THR A 590 18.34 7.00 -20.09
C THR A 590 17.93 5.75 -19.32
N THR A 591 16.96 5.02 -19.86
CA THR A 591 16.44 3.79 -19.26
C THR A 591 17.36 2.61 -19.57
N PRO A 592 17.49 1.63 -18.66
CA PRO A 592 18.21 0.40 -18.96
C PRO A 592 17.57 -0.38 -20.12
N GLU A 593 18.37 -1.22 -20.79
CA GLU A 593 17.85 -2.15 -21.79
C GLU A 593 16.92 -3.17 -21.11
N GLY A 594 15.76 -3.42 -21.72
CA GLY A 594 14.72 -4.26 -21.13
C GLY A 594 13.84 -3.57 -20.08
N ALA A 595 14.07 -2.28 -19.77
CA ALA A 595 13.11 -1.50 -19.00
C ALA A 595 11.90 -1.12 -19.87
N HIS A 596 10.70 -1.24 -19.32
CA HIS A 596 9.44 -0.98 -20.03
C HIS A 596 8.62 0.07 -19.29
N PRO A 597 7.94 1.00 -20.00
CA PRO A 597 7.04 1.96 -19.38
C PRO A 597 5.81 1.32 -18.70
#